data_AF-A0A1Y4T7R1-F1
#
_entry.id   AF-A0A1Y4T7R1-F1
#
_cell.length_a   1.000
_cell.length_b   1.000
_cell.length_c   1.000
_cell.angle_alpha   90.00
_cell.angle_beta   90.00
_cell.angle_gamma   90.00
#
_symmetry.space_group_name_H-M   'P 1'
#
loop_
_entity.id
_entity.type
_entity.pdbx_description
1 polymer ?
#
loop_
_entity_poly.entity_id
_entity_poly.type
_entity_poly.pdbx_seq_one_letter_code
_entity_poly.pdbx_strand_id
1 'polypeptide(L)' 'MAFQKKYLEDYARRNGLVNIIHFTDDGYSGVNFNRPGFQSLIAEVEAGKIGTIIVKDCCAIMGLNQKDLENQGILA' A
#
# COMPACT_ATOMS: atom_id res chain seq x y z
N MET A 1 -9.01 4.99 12.34
CA MET A 1 -8.66 3.97 11.32
C MET A 1 -9.83 3.44 10.50
N ALA A 2 -11.05 3.27 11.04
CA ALA A 2 -12.21 2.76 10.27
C ALA A 2 -12.63 3.62 9.06
N PHE A 3 -12.41 4.93 9.09
CA PHE A 3 -12.80 5.85 8.02
C PHE A 3 -11.97 5.68 6.73
N GLN A 4 -10.66 5.42 6.85
CA GLN A 4 -9.78 5.30 5.68
C GLN A 4 -10.11 4.04 4.86
N LYS A 5 -10.32 2.90 5.53
CA LYS A 5 -10.71 1.64 4.88
C LYS A 5 -12.01 1.82 4.09
N LYS A 6 -13.03 2.42 4.73
CA LYS A 6 -14.31 2.70 4.09
C LYS A 6 -14.17 3.64 2.90
N TYR A 7 -13.40 4.72 3.02
CA TYR A 7 -13.17 5.66 1.93
C TYR A 7 -12.53 4.99 0.69
N LEU A 8 -11.52 4.15 0.89
CA LEU A 8 -10.86 3.42 -0.19
C LEU A 8 -11.77 2.34 -0.80
N GLU A 9 -12.54 1.65 0.03
CA GLU A 9 -13.52 0.65 -0.42
C GLU A 9 -14.66 1.30 -1.24
N ASP A 10 -15.17 2.44 -0.80
CA ASP A 10 -16.19 3.21 -1.52
C ASP A 10 -15.64 3.74 -2.86
N TYR A 11 -14.36 4.13 -2.92
CA TYR A 11 -13.70 4.46 -4.17
C TYR A 11 -13.59 3.23 -5.10
N ALA A 12 -13.13 2.09 -4.58
CA ALA A 12 -12.99 0.87 -5.36
C ALA A 12 -14.33 0.41 -5.97
N ARG A 13 -15.39 0.38 -5.14
CA ARG A 13 -16.73 -0.01 -5.56
C ARG A 13 -17.32 0.92 -6.62
N ARG A 14 -17.16 2.23 -6.46
CA ARG A 14 -17.63 3.22 -7.46
C ARG A 14 -16.93 3.06 -8.81
N ASN A 15 -15.72 2.52 -8.83
CA ASN A 15 -14.96 2.25 -10.05
C ASN A 15 -15.13 0.80 -10.56
N GLY A 16 -16.08 0.03 -10.02
CA GLY A 16 -16.35 -1.33 -10.48
C GLY A 16 -15.28 -2.36 -10.12
N LEU A 17 -14.36 -2.03 -9.20
CA LEU A 17 -13.35 -2.97 -8.74
C LEU A 17 -13.97 -3.98 -7.77
N VAL A 18 -13.63 -5.26 -7.97
CA VAL A 18 -14.14 -6.41 -7.22
C VAL A 18 -13.01 -7.12 -6.47
N ASN A 19 -13.33 -8.09 -5.61
CA ASN A 19 -12.36 -8.87 -4.83
C ASN A 19 -11.44 -7.97 -3.98
N ILE A 20 -12.03 -7.00 -3.28
CA ILE A 20 -11.30 -6.00 -2.49
C ILE A 20 -10.66 -6.68 -1.27
N ILE A 21 -9.35 -6.55 -1.15
CA ILE A 21 -8.56 -7.02 -0.01
C ILE A 21 -7.91 -5.80 0.66
N HIS A 22 -8.00 -5.74 2.00
CA HIS A 22 -7.39 -4.67 2.78
C HIS A 22 -6.05 -5.14 3.38
N PHE A 23 -4.97 -4.43 3.05
CA PHE A 23 -3.66 -4.59 3.67
C PHE A 23 -3.40 -3.41 4.60
N THR A 24 -3.13 -3.67 5.88
CA THR A 24 -3.09 -2.62 6.91
C THR A 24 -1.90 -2.80 7.84
N ASP A 25 -1.23 -1.70 8.13
CA ASP A 25 -0.06 -1.61 8.99
C ASP A 25 -0.34 -0.70 10.20
N ASP A 26 -1.35 -1.05 10.99
CA ASP A 26 -1.73 -0.26 12.18
C ASP A 26 -0.55 -0.23 13.19
N GLY A 27 -0.06 0.97 13.52
CA GLY A 27 1.06 1.17 14.45
C GLY A 27 2.45 1.16 13.83
N TYR A 28 2.57 1.02 12.50
CA TYR A 28 3.86 1.10 11.81
C TYR A 28 4.09 2.49 11.24
N SER A 29 5.33 2.96 11.32
CA SER A 29 5.71 4.23 10.70
C SER A 29 5.99 4.05 9.19
N GLY A 30 5.79 5.12 8.43
CA GLY A 30 6.10 5.16 7.00
C GLY A 30 7.60 5.16 6.69
N VAL A 31 8.48 5.09 7.70
CA VAL A 31 9.92 5.30 7.54
C VAL A 31 10.61 4.19 6.78
N ASN A 32 10.11 2.95 6.79
CA ASN A 32 10.73 1.83 6.07
C ASN A 32 9.68 0.84 5.57
N PHE A 33 10.14 -0.19 4.84
CA PHE A 33 9.31 -1.27 4.32
C PHE A 33 9.10 -2.45 5.26
N ASN A 34 9.54 -2.38 6.52
CA ASN A 34 9.28 -3.42 7.51
C ASN A 34 7.86 -3.29 8.08
N ARG A 35 6.90 -3.51 7.18
CA ARG A 35 5.48 -3.30 7.36
C ARG A 35 4.75 -4.58 6.92
N PRO A 36 4.23 -5.40 7.85
CA PRO A 36 3.68 -6.72 7.53
C PRO A 36 2.55 -6.72 6.49
N GLY A 37 1.66 -5.72 6.55
CA GLY A 37 0.60 -5.51 5.58
C GLY A 37 1.17 -5.17 4.21
N PHE A 38 2.15 -4.26 4.15
CA PHE A 38 2.86 -3.94 2.91
C PHE A 38 3.60 -5.16 2.32
N GLN A 39 4.31 -5.94 3.13
CA GLN A 39 5.00 -7.15 2.67
C GLN A 39 4.01 -8.20 2.14
N SER A 40 2.86 -8.36 2.79
CA SER A 40 1.79 -9.25 2.31
C SER A 40 1.20 -8.78 0.98
N LEU A 41 1.04 -7.46 0.80
CA LEU A 41 0.63 -6.88 -0.48
C LEU A 41 1.63 -7.21 -1.58
N ILE A 42 2.93 -7.02 -1.34
CA ILE A 42 3.99 -7.32 -2.32
C ILE A 42 3.97 -8.81 -2.70
N ALA A 43 3.85 -9.72 -1.73
CA ALA A 43 3.78 -11.16 -2.00
C ALA A 43 2.58 -11.54 -2.90
N GLU A 44 1.41 -10.92 -2.69
CA GLU A 44 0.22 -11.17 -3.51
C GLU A 44 0.35 -10.55 -4.92
N VAL A 45 1.08 -9.44 -5.06
CA VAL A 45 1.46 -8.86 -6.37
C VAL A 45 2.42 -9.80 -7.11
N GLU A 46 3.46 -10.29 -6.44
CA GLU A 46 4.43 -11.24 -7.02
C GLU A 46 3.79 -12.58 -7.41
N ALA A 47 2.77 -13.02 -6.66
CA ALA A 47 1.96 -14.17 -7.00
C ALA A 47 0.98 -13.93 -8.17
N GLY A 48 0.91 -12.70 -8.70
CA GLY A 48 0.05 -12.34 -9.83
C GLY A 48 -1.45 -12.24 -9.47
N LYS A 49 -1.79 -12.11 -8.18
CA LYS A 49 -3.19 -12.08 -7.70
C LYS A 49 -3.76 -10.67 -7.63
N ILE A 50 -2.90 -9.65 -7.62
CA ILE A 50 -3.30 -8.24 -7.51
C ILE A 50 -3.29 -7.57 -8.88
N GLY A 51 -4.46 -7.16 -9.36
CA GLY A 51 -4.61 -6.39 -10.60
C GLY A 51 -4.61 -4.86 -10.39
N THR A 52 -4.92 -4.36 -9.20
CA THR A 52 -5.00 -2.92 -8.92
C THR A 52 -4.71 -2.65 -7.44
N ILE A 53 -3.89 -1.64 -7.18
CA ILE A 53 -3.57 -1.15 -5.83
C ILE A 53 -4.16 0.24 -5.67
N ILE A 54 -4.89 0.48 -4.58
CA ILE A 54 -5.45 1.78 -4.23
C ILE A 54 -4.89 2.19 -2.88
N VAL A 55 -4.25 3.35 -2.83
CA VAL A 55 -3.70 3.93 -1.60
C VAL A 55 -4.22 5.35 -1.41
N LYS A 56 -4.28 5.80 -0.16
CA LYS A 56 -4.66 7.18 0.17
C LYS A 56 -3.53 8.17 -0.16
N ASP A 57 -2.30 7.84 0.21
CA ASP A 57 -1.13 8.72 0.09
C ASP A 57 0.08 7.91 -0.43
N CYS A 58 0.88 8.48 -1.33
CA CYS A 58 2.03 7.79 -1.95
C CYS A 58 3.12 7.36 -0.95
N CYS A 59 3.19 7.99 0.21
CA CYS A 59 4.11 7.60 1.28
C CYS A 59 3.88 6.17 1.79
N ALA A 60 2.67 5.62 1.59
CA ALA A 60 2.35 4.24 1.88
C ALA A 60 3.04 3.23 0.94
N ILE A 61 3.64 3.70 -0.17
CA ILE A 61 4.33 2.85 -1.14
C ILE A 61 5.82 3.19 -1.24
N MET A 62 6.20 4.44 -1.05
CA MET A 62 7.59 4.86 -1.34
C MET A 62 8.60 4.54 -0.23
N GLY A 63 8.17 4.37 1.02
CA GLY A 63 9.11 4.27 2.15
C GLY A 63 9.84 5.61 2.36
N LEU A 64 9.79 6.15 3.57
CA LEU A 64 10.24 7.54 3.80
C LEU A 64 11.69 7.65 4.30
N ASN A 65 12.49 6.58 4.29
CA ASN A 65 13.91 6.67 4.62
C ASN A 65 14.77 6.85 3.37
N GLN A 66 15.90 7.54 3.57
CA GLN A 66 16.89 7.86 2.55
C GLN A 66 17.29 6.65 1.70
N LYS A 67 17.62 5.52 2.34
CA LYS A 67 18.10 4.31 1.66
C LYS A 67 17.02 3.70 0.76
N ASP A 68 15.78 3.68 1.22
CA ASP A 68 14.65 3.18 0.45
C ASP A 68 14.32 4.09 -0.74
N LEU A 69 14.41 5.41 -0.56
CA LEU A 69 14.23 6.38 -1.64
C LEU A 69 15.34 6.29 -2.70
N GLU A 70 16.59 6.08 -2.28
CA GLU A 70 17.73 5.81 -3.17
C GLU A 70 17.52 4.50 -3.96
N ASN A 71 17.10 3.42 -3.29
CA ASN A 71 16.83 2.12 -3.95
C ASN A 71 15.71 2.19 -4.99
N GLN A 72 14.74 3.10 -4.80
CA GLN A 72 13.69 3.37 -5.77
C GLN A 72 14.10 4.32 -6.90
N GLY A 73 15.33 4.87 -6.86
CA GLY A 73 15.83 5.84 -7.84
C GLY A 73 15.16 7.22 -7.72
N ILE A 74 14.57 7.54 -6.56
CA ILE A 74 13.88 8.81 -6.30
C ILE A 74 14.86 9.87 -5.82
N LEU A 75 15.84 9.48 -5.00
CA LEU A 75 16.95 10.35 -4.59
C LEU A 75 18.26 9.89 -5.23
N ALA A 76 19.10 10.86 -5.58
CA ALA A 76 20.47 10.70 -6.05
C ALA A 76 21.42 11.45 -5.12
#